data_AF-A0A1S7U462-F1
#
_entry.id   AF-A0A1S7U462-F1
#
_cell.length_a   1.000
_cell.length_b   1.000
_cell.length_c   1.000
_cell.angle_alpha   90.00
_cell.angle_beta   90.00
_cell.angle_gamma   90.00
#
_symmetry.space_group_name_H-M   'P 1'
#
loop_
_entity.id
_entity.type
_entity.pdbx_description
1 polymer ?
#
loop_
_entity_poly.entity_id
_entity_poly.type
_entity_poly.pdbx_seq_one_letter_code
_entity_poly.pdbx_strand_id
1 'polypeptide(L)'
;MSQIFDHTFERTLDALLANAEPGRSFEAWSFDDAKSRREAENRLKKKGVSARIRSAYKPLLFTFLEEINLDGVDTIEVRYPVHANAPANRFRLEAYPLAALVGDATIDFVARKDDAFHYDVTLSRNGKKETLKILAPNRVHMDIVGETNVSPTGWFRLAGDALGERLETDYERLFEAAIHAVANHGWGDEEPYFEELNIRVAHPAEDLPLSLGDEVVSLREALHEDFYFSLLEFFQKKSGRPLGDRGLKPGQIVPEIVKSQGEVSVRIEARTLTTAFLDGREQPIDTASEPVAAGQLAKLLEEIGGEAFEARSRSGRILAARYVAGSDAAVMISGGQHPNETTGIVGAIRAARKLAERRGAHFTISPLENPDGYALHQRLRADNPRHMHHAARYTALGDDLEYRTRENSGVHLNEKAIRFRAQEMSGASLHVNLHGYPSHEWTRPLSGYVPRNFAMWTLPKGFFLIIRHHADWERQAEALLDRVTRHLGAIPGLLDYNNRQIALYEIHAGETGFRIINGFPCLSSVDDRHTVPMTLITEYPDETIYGNDFITGHTAQMETVLSAYDAWQEILVGEVA
;
A
#
# COMPACT_ATOMS: atom_id res chain seq x y z
N MET A 1 -1.93 19.09 -23.09
CA MET A 1 -2.44 17.73 -22.82
C MET A 1 -2.39 16.98 -24.14
N SER A 2 -1.86 15.76 -24.15
CA SER A 2 -1.83 14.89 -25.33
C SER A 2 -2.60 13.61 -25.00
N GLN A 3 -3.67 13.31 -25.74
CA GLN A 3 -4.44 12.09 -25.56
C GLN A 3 -3.71 10.92 -26.22
N ILE A 4 -3.50 9.85 -25.44
CA ILE A 4 -2.80 8.63 -25.87
C ILE A 4 -3.80 7.54 -26.23
N PHE A 5 -4.84 7.37 -25.43
CA PHE A 5 -5.83 6.31 -25.58
C PHE A 5 -7.17 6.72 -24.97
N ASP A 6 -8.27 6.30 -25.60
CA ASP A 6 -9.63 6.48 -25.08
C ASP A 6 -10.51 5.32 -25.59
N HIS A 7 -11.09 4.56 -24.68
CA HIS A 7 -11.92 3.40 -25.04
C HIS A 7 -12.96 3.06 -23.98
N THR A 8 -14.12 2.59 -24.43
CA THR A 8 -15.21 2.06 -23.60
C THR A 8 -15.37 0.57 -23.89
N PHE A 9 -15.60 -0.23 -22.84
CA PHE A 9 -15.70 -1.68 -22.92
C PHE A 9 -17.13 -2.13 -22.61
N GLU A 10 -17.62 -3.12 -23.35
CA GLU A 10 -18.86 -3.81 -23.01
C GLU A 10 -18.67 -4.62 -21.72
N ARG A 11 -19.56 -4.45 -20.74
CA ARG A 11 -19.52 -5.20 -19.47
C ARG A 11 -19.72 -6.69 -19.70
N THR A 12 -18.93 -7.51 -19.00
CA THR A 12 -19.05 -8.96 -19.00
C THR A 12 -20.42 -9.42 -18.54
N LEU A 13 -21.00 -8.80 -17.49
CA LEU A 13 -22.35 -9.15 -17.03
C LEU A 13 -23.42 -8.87 -18.08
N ASP A 14 -23.30 -7.78 -18.84
CA ASP A 14 -24.26 -7.45 -19.89
C ASP A 14 -24.11 -8.39 -21.10
N ALA A 15 -22.88 -8.76 -21.47
CA ALA A 15 -22.62 -9.77 -22.49
C ALA A 15 -23.19 -11.15 -22.10
N LEU A 16 -23.00 -11.60 -20.84
CA LEU A 16 -23.61 -12.83 -20.32
C LEU A 16 -25.13 -12.80 -20.41
N LEU A 17 -25.74 -11.65 -20.08
CA LEU A 17 -27.18 -11.45 -20.18
C LEU A 17 -27.68 -11.44 -21.62
N ALA A 18 -26.93 -10.86 -22.56
CA ALA A 18 -27.28 -10.80 -23.97
C ALA A 18 -27.26 -12.20 -24.61
N ASN A 19 -26.26 -13.01 -24.25
CA ASN A 19 -26.05 -14.36 -24.79
C ASN A 19 -26.83 -15.46 -24.04
N ALA A 20 -27.62 -15.11 -23.02
CA ALA A 20 -28.34 -16.07 -22.20
C ALA A 20 -29.55 -16.68 -22.94
N GLU A 21 -29.59 -18.00 -23.04
CA GLU A 21 -30.69 -18.75 -23.65
C GLU A 21 -31.62 -19.38 -22.58
N PRO A 22 -32.95 -19.19 -22.66
CA PRO A 22 -33.90 -19.74 -21.70
C PRO A 22 -33.77 -21.27 -21.52
N GLY A 23 -33.93 -21.74 -20.30
CA GLY A 23 -33.82 -23.16 -19.95
C GLY A 23 -32.39 -23.66 -19.70
N ARG A 24 -31.37 -22.83 -19.94
CA ARG A 24 -29.99 -23.16 -19.60
C ARG A 24 -29.67 -22.82 -18.15
N SER A 25 -28.65 -23.51 -17.64
CA SER A 25 -28.06 -23.23 -16.33
C SER A 25 -26.55 -23.11 -16.46
N PHE A 26 -25.92 -22.19 -15.73
CA PHE A 26 -24.47 -21.99 -15.77
C PHE A 26 -23.91 -21.37 -14.49
N GLU A 27 -22.60 -21.44 -14.36
CA GLU A 27 -21.82 -20.70 -13.37
C GLU A 27 -20.81 -19.82 -14.09
N ALA A 28 -20.53 -18.64 -13.54
CA ALA A 28 -19.52 -17.73 -14.08
C ALA A 28 -18.69 -17.12 -12.94
N TRP A 29 -17.46 -16.71 -13.24
CA TRP A 29 -16.58 -15.97 -12.36
C TRP A 29 -16.25 -14.65 -13.06
N SER A 30 -16.54 -13.53 -12.41
CA SER A 30 -16.31 -12.20 -12.97
C SER A 30 -15.66 -11.24 -11.97
N PHE A 31 -15.01 -10.20 -12.49
CA PHE A 31 -14.44 -9.09 -11.71
C PHE A 31 -15.48 -7.97 -11.53
N ASP A 32 -16.61 -8.31 -10.92
CA ASP A 32 -17.65 -7.35 -10.53
C ASP A 32 -17.81 -7.36 -9.01
N ASP A 33 -18.45 -6.35 -8.42
CA ASP A 33 -18.86 -6.39 -7.01
C ASP A 33 -20.03 -7.36 -6.78
N ALA A 34 -20.28 -7.72 -5.51
CA ALA A 34 -21.32 -8.67 -5.14
C ALA A 34 -22.73 -8.23 -5.57
N LYS A 35 -23.05 -6.93 -5.44
CA LYS A 35 -24.37 -6.38 -5.79
C LYS A 35 -24.60 -6.50 -7.30
N SER A 36 -23.65 -6.09 -8.12
CA SER A 36 -23.68 -6.22 -9.58
C SER A 36 -23.92 -7.68 -10.01
N ARG A 37 -23.19 -8.63 -9.41
CA ARG A 37 -23.37 -10.07 -9.70
C ARG A 37 -24.79 -10.55 -9.35
N ARG A 38 -25.32 -10.22 -8.16
CA ARG A 38 -26.69 -10.60 -7.75
C ARG A 38 -27.76 -9.98 -8.66
N GLU A 39 -27.57 -8.72 -9.07
CA GLU A 39 -28.50 -8.05 -9.98
C GLU A 39 -28.53 -8.72 -11.37
N ALA A 40 -27.37 -9.10 -11.90
CA ALA A 40 -27.27 -9.84 -13.16
C ALA A 40 -27.95 -11.22 -13.07
N GLU A 41 -27.73 -11.97 -12.00
CA GLU A 41 -28.42 -13.25 -11.77
C GLU A 41 -29.95 -13.10 -11.70
N ASN A 42 -30.45 -12.06 -11.03
CA ASN A 42 -31.87 -11.78 -10.98
C ASN A 42 -32.45 -11.46 -12.36
N ARG A 43 -31.70 -10.74 -13.21
CA ARG A 43 -32.07 -10.47 -14.61
C ARG A 43 -32.04 -11.76 -15.45
N LEU A 44 -31.05 -12.63 -15.26
CA LEU A 44 -30.96 -13.95 -15.90
C LEU A 44 -32.14 -14.86 -15.52
N LYS A 45 -32.50 -14.89 -14.23
CA LYS A 45 -33.66 -15.64 -13.73
C LYS A 45 -34.96 -15.21 -14.39
N LYS A 46 -35.16 -13.91 -14.61
CA LYS A 46 -36.31 -13.37 -15.35
C LYS A 46 -36.34 -13.79 -16.82
N LYS A 47 -35.19 -14.11 -17.41
CA LYS A 47 -35.07 -14.71 -18.76
C LYS A 47 -35.21 -16.24 -18.77
N GLY A 48 -35.50 -16.87 -17.63
CA GLY A 48 -35.62 -18.33 -17.53
C GLY A 48 -34.27 -19.06 -17.49
N VAL A 49 -33.21 -18.37 -17.06
CA VAL A 49 -31.85 -18.94 -16.92
C VAL A 49 -31.48 -19.04 -15.45
N SER A 50 -30.98 -20.20 -15.01
CA SER A 50 -30.44 -20.37 -13.66
C SER A 50 -28.94 -20.15 -13.67
N ALA A 51 -28.47 -19.06 -13.07
CA ALA A 51 -27.05 -18.72 -13.06
C ALA A 51 -26.53 -18.47 -11.65
N ARG A 52 -25.28 -18.86 -11.39
CA ARG A 52 -24.49 -18.42 -10.24
C ARG A 52 -23.22 -17.74 -10.70
N ILE A 53 -23.12 -16.44 -10.50
CA ILE A 53 -21.98 -15.60 -10.82
C ILE A 53 -21.20 -15.36 -9.52
N ARG A 54 -19.97 -15.84 -9.46
CA ARG A 54 -19.03 -15.72 -8.33
C ARG A 54 -17.95 -14.69 -8.63
N SER A 55 -17.21 -14.31 -7.60
CA SER A 55 -16.06 -13.44 -7.77
C SER A 55 -14.90 -14.19 -8.41
N ALA A 56 -14.33 -13.66 -9.50
CA ALA A 56 -13.01 -14.08 -9.98
C ALA A 56 -11.90 -13.57 -9.05
N TYR A 57 -12.15 -12.47 -8.34
CA TYR A 57 -11.23 -11.88 -7.36
C TYR A 57 -11.48 -12.46 -5.96
N LYS A 58 -10.46 -13.09 -5.36
CA LYS A 58 -10.54 -13.74 -4.03
C LYS A 58 -11.71 -14.75 -3.88
N PRO A 59 -11.82 -15.77 -4.76
CA PRO A 59 -12.95 -16.69 -4.80
C PRO A 59 -13.18 -17.44 -3.48
N LEU A 60 -12.12 -17.79 -2.76
CA LEU A 60 -12.23 -18.41 -1.43
C LEU A 60 -12.94 -17.49 -0.44
N LEU A 61 -12.46 -16.26 -0.28
CA LEU A 61 -13.03 -15.27 0.63
C LEU A 61 -14.51 -15.04 0.32
N PHE A 62 -14.85 -14.79 -0.94
CA PHE A 62 -16.24 -14.53 -1.33
C PHE A 62 -17.14 -15.75 -1.14
N THR A 63 -16.62 -16.98 -1.24
CA THR A 63 -17.42 -18.17 -0.93
C THR A 63 -17.76 -18.23 0.56
N PHE A 64 -16.82 -17.88 1.45
CA PHE A 64 -17.10 -17.78 2.88
C PHE A 64 -18.09 -16.65 3.21
N LEU A 65 -18.00 -15.52 2.51
CA LEU A 65 -18.89 -14.39 2.72
C LEU A 65 -20.31 -14.60 2.15
N GLU A 66 -20.44 -15.34 1.05
CA GLU A 66 -21.70 -15.41 0.28
C GLU A 66 -22.41 -16.77 0.30
N GLU A 67 -21.71 -17.87 0.57
CA GLU A 67 -22.21 -19.24 0.33
C GLU A 67 -22.12 -20.15 1.55
N ILE A 68 -21.17 -19.92 2.46
CA ILE A 68 -20.96 -20.79 3.64
C ILE A 68 -21.69 -20.20 4.86
N ASN A 69 -22.53 -21.03 5.51
CA ASN A 69 -23.03 -20.71 6.85
C ASN A 69 -21.99 -21.15 7.90
N LEU A 70 -21.53 -20.25 8.78
CA LEU A 70 -20.57 -20.59 9.84
C LEU A 70 -21.20 -21.08 11.14
N ASP A 71 -22.53 -21.12 11.26
CA ASP A 71 -23.23 -21.50 12.49
C ASP A 71 -22.81 -22.88 13.03
N GLY A 72 -22.12 -22.90 14.17
CA GLY A 72 -21.66 -24.14 14.81
C GLY A 72 -20.50 -24.84 14.10
N VAL A 73 -19.77 -24.16 13.21
CA VAL A 73 -18.45 -24.62 12.76
C VAL A 73 -17.45 -24.48 13.90
N ASP A 74 -16.81 -25.58 14.26
CA ASP A 74 -15.73 -25.61 15.26
C ASP A 74 -14.34 -25.61 14.60
N THR A 75 -14.18 -26.29 13.46
CA THR A 75 -12.90 -26.29 12.72
C THR A 75 -13.08 -26.16 11.20
N ILE A 76 -12.07 -25.57 10.57
CA ILE A 76 -11.98 -25.32 9.13
C ILE A 76 -10.59 -25.76 8.67
N GLU A 77 -10.52 -26.70 7.74
CA GLU A 77 -9.28 -27.00 6.99
C GLU A 77 -9.43 -26.45 5.57
N VAL A 78 -8.54 -25.55 5.17
CA VAL A 78 -8.43 -25.02 3.81
C VAL A 78 -7.21 -25.60 3.13
N ARG A 79 -7.42 -26.48 2.16
CA ARG A 79 -6.36 -26.97 1.27
C ARG A 79 -6.21 -26.07 0.07
N TYR A 80 -5.16 -25.26 0.02
CA TYR A 80 -4.98 -24.20 -0.97
C TYR A 80 -4.09 -24.62 -2.17
N PRO A 81 -4.34 -24.07 -3.38
CA PRO A 81 -3.51 -24.33 -4.56
C PRO A 81 -2.04 -23.97 -4.37
N VAL A 82 -1.15 -24.80 -4.90
CA VAL A 82 0.26 -24.48 -5.11
C VAL A 82 0.52 -24.71 -6.58
N HIS A 83 1.20 -23.79 -7.25
CA HIS A 83 1.45 -23.87 -8.69
C HIS A 83 2.91 -23.50 -8.97
N ALA A 84 3.58 -24.24 -9.87
CA ALA A 84 5.02 -24.10 -10.12
C ALA A 84 5.47 -22.67 -10.54
N ASN A 85 4.60 -21.92 -11.21
CA ASN A 85 4.86 -20.54 -11.65
C ASN A 85 4.46 -19.45 -10.64
N ALA A 86 4.15 -19.80 -9.39
CA ALA A 86 3.80 -18.85 -8.34
C ALA A 86 4.51 -19.20 -7.01
N PRO A 87 4.74 -18.22 -6.11
CA PRO A 87 5.21 -18.51 -4.77
C PRO A 87 4.30 -19.51 -4.06
N ALA A 88 4.88 -20.48 -3.36
CA ALA A 88 4.14 -21.58 -2.75
C ALA A 88 3.08 -21.13 -1.72
N ASN A 89 3.25 -19.96 -1.10
CA ASN A 89 2.31 -19.37 -0.14
C ASN A 89 1.31 -18.38 -0.78
N ARG A 90 1.36 -18.11 -2.09
CA ARG A 90 0.53 -17.07 -2.74
C ARG A 90 -0.97 -17.26 -2.53
N PHE A 91 -1.49 -18.48 -2.65
CA PHE A 91 -2.93 -18.73 -2.43
C PHE A 91 -3.33 -18.76 -0.95
N ARG A 92 -2.37 -18.99 -0.04
CA ARG A 92 -2.56 -18.80 1.39
C ARG A 92 -2.68 -17.30 1.71
N LEU A 93 -1.80 -16.47 1.13
CA LEU A 93 -1.89 -15.01 1.22
C LEU A 93 -3.22 -14.48 0.66
N GLU A 94 -3.67 -14.97 -0.50
CA GLU A 94 -4.97 -14.60 -1.08
C GLU A 94 -6.16 -14.90 -0.16
N ALA A 95 -6.03 -15.82 0.79
CA ALA A 95 -7.08 -16.15 1.75
C ALA A 95 -7.23 -15.10 2.86
N TYR A 96 -6.32 -14.13 2.99
CA TYR A 96 -6.44 -13.07 3.97
C TYR A 96 -7.72 -12.23 3.74
N PRO A 97 -8.41 -11.74 4.78
CA PRO A 97 -8.19 -11.96 6.21
C PRO A 97 -9.09 -13.07 6.79
N LEU A 98 -9.36 -14.14 6.03
CA LEU A 98 -10.40 -15.14 6.37
C LEU A 98 -10.32 -15.66 7.81
N ALA A 99 -9.12 -15.86 8.35
CA ALA A 99 -8.94 -16.35 9.72
C ALA A 99 -9.53 -15.44 10.81
N ALA A 100 -9.66 -14.14 10.56
CA ALA A 100 -10.33 -13.23 11.48
C ALA A 100 -11.86 -13.13 11.23
N LEU A 101 -12.34 -13.61 10.08
CA LEU A 101 -13.75 -13.55 9.69
C LEU A 101 -14.54 -14.80 10.09
N VAL A 102 -13.86 -15.89 10.49
CA VAL A 102 -14.49 -17.15 10.88
C VAL A 102 -14.90 -17.20 12.36
N GLY A 103 -14.75 -16.09 13.10
CA GLY A 103 -15.07 -16.00 14.51
C GLY A 103 -14.17 -16.88 15.37
N ASP A 104 -14.76 -17.68 16.26
CA ASP A 104 -14.03 -18.56 17.18
C ASP A 104 -13.59 -19.89 16.54
N ALA A 105 -13.97 -20.15 15.29
CA ALA A 105 -13.60 -21.39 14.60
C ALA A 105 -12.08 -21.45 14.36
N THR A 106 -11.47 -22.60 14.62
CA THR A 106 -10.05 -22.80 14.29
C THR A 106 -9.91 -23.02 12.78
N ILE A 107 -8.98 -22.32 12.14
CA ILE A 107 -8.72 -22.45 10.70
C ILE A 107 -7.26 -22.85 10.43
N ASP A 108 -7.09 -23.88 9.62
CA ASP A 108 -5.79 -24.37 9.20
C ASP A 108 -5.63 -24.29 7.67
N PHE A 109 -4.44 -23.90 7.22
CA PHE A 109 -4.08 -23.83 5.80
C PHE A 109 -3.09 -24.92 5.44
N VAL A 110 -3.45 -25.76 4.45
CA VAL A 110 -2.64 -26.91 4.01
C VAL A 110 -2.34 -26.80 2.52
N ALA A 111 -1.07 -26.87 2.15
CA ALA A 111 -0.66 -26.87 0.74
C ALA A 111 -1.16 -28.12 0.00
N ARG A 112 -1.77 -27.92 -1.18
CA ARG A 112 -2.03 -28.99 -2.15
C ARG A 112 -0.76 -29.40 -2.91
N LYS A 113 -0.84 -30.47 -3.70
CA LYS A 113 0.30 -31.07 -4.44
C LYS A 113 -0.02 -31.44 -5.89
N ASP A 114 -1.10 -30.91 -6.46
CA ASP A 114 -1.63 -31.33 -7.75
C ASP A 114 -1.78 -30.21 -8.78
N ASP A 115 -1.18 -29.04 -8.53
CA ASP A 115 -1.18 -27.83 -9.38
C ASP A 115 -2.55 -27.30 -9.81
N ALA A 116 -3.63 -27.85 -9.26
CA ALA A 116 -4.99 -27.54 -9.67
C ALA A 116 -5.51 -26.26 -9.00
N PHE A 117 -6.17 -25.41 -9.79
CA PHE A 117 -6.72 -24.14 -9.35
C PHE A 117 -8.06 -24.26 -8.61
N HIS A 118 -8.02 -24.91 -7.44
CA HIS A 118 -9.15 -24.96 -6.51
C HIS A 118 -8.72 -25.16 -5.06
N TYR A 119 -9.53 -24.63 -4.15
CA TYR A 119 -9.43 -24.93 -2.73
C TYR A 119 -10.32 -26.14 -2.41
N ASP A 120 -9.85 -27.05 -1.55
CA ASP A 120 -10.75 -27.99 -0.86
C ASP A 120 -10.93 -27.49 0.57
N VAL A 121 -12.17 -27.20 0.95
CA VAL A 121 -12.53 -26.71 2.28
C VAL A 121 -13.26 -27.81 3.03
N THR A 122 -12.80 -28.15 4.23
CA THR A 122 -13.50 -29.05 5.13
C THR A 122 -13.98 -28.28 6.36
N LEU A 123 -15.29 -28.28 6.58
CA LEU A 123 -15.95 -27.69 7.75
C LEU A 123 -16.32 -28.82 8.72
N SER A 124 -15.97 -28.68 10.00
CA SER A 124 -16.43 -29.59 11.05
C SER A 124 -17.48 -28.92 11.93
N ARG A 125 -18.56 -29.64 12.24
CA ARG A 125 -19.61 -29.24 13.18
C ARG A 125 -19.98 -30.40 14.07
N ASN A 126 -19.70 -30.32 15.37
CA ASN A 126 -20.04 -31.37 16.33
C ASN A 126 -19.56 -32.77 15.87
N GLY A 127 -18.36 -32.84 15.29
CA GLY A 127 -17.76 -34.07 14.76
C GLY A 127 -18.25 -34.53 13.37
N LYS A 128 -19.22 -33.83 12.75
CA LYS A 128 -19.61 -34.08 11.35
C LYS A 128 -18.77 -33.22 10.42
N LYS A 129 -18.32 -33.80 9.30
CA LYS A 129 -17.52 -33.10 8.28
C LYS A 129 -18.32 -32.86 7.02
N GLU A 130 -18.18 -31.66 6.48
CA GLU A 130 -18.67 -31.25 5.16
C GLU A 130 -17.47 -30.80 4.32
N THR A 131 -17.38 -31.26 3.07
CA THR A 131 -16.30 -30.88 2.16
C THR A 131 -16.85 -30.16 0.94
N LEU A 132 -16.25 -29.02 0.63
CA LEU A 132 -16.60 -28.13 -0.47
C LEU A 132 -15.38 -27.95 -1.38
N LYS A 133 -15.59 -28.03 -2.69
CA LYS A 133 -14.59 -27.68 -3.69
C LYS A 133 -14.89 -26.28 -4.21
N ILE A 134 -13.94 -25.36 -4.05
CA ILE A 134 -14.07 -23.96 -4.47
C ILE A 134 -13.10 -23.72 -5.61
N LEU A 135 -13.62 -23.52 -6.82
CA LEU A 135 -12.78 -23.18 -7.96
C LEU A 135 -12.12 -21.81 -7.76
N ALA A 136 -10.86 -21.71 -8.16
CA ALA A 136 -10.08 -20.49 -8.13
C ALA A 136 -9.48 -20.20 -9.51
N PRO A 137 -10.30 -19.89 -10.54
CA PRO A 137 -9.83 -19.81 -11.92
C PRO A 137 -8.66 -18.83 -12.07
N ASN A 138 -7.52 -19.33 -12.52
CA ASN A 138 -6.30 -18.58 -12.77
C ASN A 138 -5.78 -18.92 -14.17
N ARG A 139 -5.06 -17.98 -14.79
CA ARG A 139 -4.33 -18.18 -16.04
C ARG A 139 -2.85 -17.99 -15.83
N VAL A 140 -2.05 -18.78 -16.54
CA VAL A 140 -0.61 -18.56 -16.70
C VAL A 140 -0.41 -17.71 -17.95
N HIS A 141 0.22 -16.55 -17.82
CA HIS A 141 0.44 -15.62 -18.93
C HIS A 141 1.75 -14.85 -18.75
N MET A 142 2.23 -14.21 -19.83
CA MET A 142 3.36 -13.29 -19.76
C MET A 142 2.85 -11.85 -19.75
N ASP A 143 3.41 -11.01 -18.89
CA ASP A 143 3.12 -9.57 -18.90
C ASP A 143 3.93 -8.82 -19.97
N ILE A 144 3.74 -7.49 -20.03
CA ILE A 144 4.40 -6.61 -21.00
C ILE A 144 5.93 -6.58 -20.85
N VAL A 145 6.45 -6.91 -19.67
CA VAL A 145 7.89 -7.01 -19.41
C VAL A 145 8.44 -8.42 -19.67
N GLY A 146 7.59 -9.38 -20.03
CA GLY A 146 7.97 -10.75 -20.39
C GLY A 146 8.10 -11.67 -19.18
N GLU A 147 7.63 -11.25 -18.00
CA GLU A 147 7.61 -12.08 -16.80
C GLU A 147 6.37 -12.98 -16.79
N THR A 148 6.54 -14.21 -16.33
CA THR A 148 5.44 -15.18 -16.22
C THR A 148 4.66 -14.93 -14.93
N ASN A 149 3.34 -14.79 -15.05
CA ASN A 149 2.43 -14.54 -13.93
C ASN A 149 1.34 -15.61 -13.87
N VAL A 150 0.87 -15.89 -12.65
CA VAL A 150 -0.34 -16.67 -12.37
C VAL A 150 -1.38 -15.72 -11.79
N SER A 151 -2.33 -15.30 -12.62
CA SER A 151 -3.33 -14.27 -12.27
C SER A 151 -4.73 -14.87 -12.25
N PRO A 152 -5.61 -14.46 -11.32
CA PRO A 152 -7.03 -14.77 -11.40
C PRO A 152 -7.61 -14.31 -12.74
N THR A 153 -8.60 -15.04 -13.25
CA THR A 153 -9.22 -14.74 -14.54
C THR A 153 -10.71 -15.07 -14.49
N GLY A 154 -11.51 -14.45 -15.37
CA GLY A 154 -12.90 -14.84 -15.48
C GLY A 154 -13.06 -16.27 -16.02
N TRP A 155 -14.16 -16.91 -15.65
CA TRP A 155 -14.45 -18.30 -16.02
C TRP A 155 -15.93 -18.48 -16.31
N PHE A 156 -16.27 -19.38 -17.22
CA PHE A 156 -17.65 -19.72 -17.55
C PHE A 156 -17.81 -21.24 -17.60
N ARG A 157 -18.88 -21.75 -17.02
CA ARG A 157 -19.16 -23.18 -16.94
C ARG A 157 -20.63 -23.46 -17.12
N LEU A 158 -21.00 -24.18 -18.17
CA LEU A 158 -22.37 -24.64 -18.36
C LEU A 158 -22.69 -25.75 -17.36
N ALA A 159 -23.96 -25.87 -16.95
CA ALA A 159 -24.39 -26.98 -16.12
C ALA A 159 -24.12 -28.33 -16.81
N GLY A 160 -23.44 -29.23 -16.08
CA GLY A 160 -23.02 -30.53 -16.59
C GLY A 160 -21.64 -30.53 -17.27
N ASP A 161 -21.07 -29.37 -17.56
CA ASP A 161 -19.67 -29.25 -17.97
C ASP A 161 -18.79 -29.13 -16.71
N ALA A 162 -17.88 -30.08 -16.50
CA ALA A 162 -16.99 -30.07 -15.36
C ALA A 162 -15.78 -29.14 -15.54
N LEU A 163 -15.38 -28.87 -16.79
CA LEU A 163 -14.17 -28.12 -17.12
C LEU A 163 -14.46 -26.61 -17.17
N GLY A 164 -15.49 -26.21 -17.91
CA GLY A 164 -15.69 -24.80 -18.26
C GLY A 164 -14.56 -24.24 -19.12
N GLU A 165 -14.62 -22.94 -19.37
CA GLU A 165 -13.66 -22.22 -20.21
C GLU A 165 -13.36 -20.83 -19.66
N ARG A 166 -12.21 -20.27 -20.08
CA ARG A 166 -11.83 -18.90 -19.71
C ARG A 166 -12.83 -17.91 -20.29
N LEU A 167 -13.31 -17.01 -19.45
CA LEU A 167 -14.11 -15.85 -19.82
C LEU A 167 -13.27 -14.60 -19.59
N GLU A 168 -12.70 -14.04 -20.65
CA GLU A 168 -11.96 -12.79 -20.55
C GLU A 168 -12.91 -11.63 -20.20
N THR A 169 -12.71 -11.02 -19.03
CA THR A 169 -13.64 -10.00 -18.53
C THR A 169 -13.35 -8.61 -19.08
N ASP A 170 -14.32 -7.68 -18.98
CA ASP A 170 -14.09 -6.27 -19.31
C ASP A 170 -12.98 -5.63 -18.46
N TYR A 171 -12.84 -6.06 -17.20
CA TYR A 171 -11.76 -5.66 -16.30
C TYR A 171 -10.37 -6.08 -16.84
N GLU A 172 -10.25 -7.33 -17.31
CA GLU A 172 -9.01 -7.84 -17.93
C GLU A 172 -8.71 -7.11 -19.25
N ARG A 173 -9.71 -6.97 -20.14
CA ARG A 173 -9.54 -6.28 -21.43
C ARG A 173 -9.15 -4.82 -21.26
N LEU A 174 -9.74 -4.13 -20.28
CA LEU A 174 -9.44 -2.74 -19.99
C LEU A 174 -7.98 -2.56 -19.58
N PHE A 175 -7.51 -3.40 -18.65
CA PHE A 175 -6.13 -3.35 -18.19
C PHE A 175 -5.16 -3.64 -19.33
N GLU A 176 -5.35 -4.74 -20.07
CA GLU A 176 -4.46 -5.13 -21.16
C GLU A 176 -4.40 -4.05 -22.25
N ALA A 177 -5.55 -3.53 -22.68
CA ALA A 177 -5.60 -2.48 -23.70
C ALA A 177 -4.86 -1.21 -23.27
N ALA A 178 -5.02 -0.79 -22.01
CA ALA A 178 -4.36 0.38 -21.47
C ALA A 178 -2.83 0.18 -21.33
N ILE A 179 -2.37 -0.96 -20.83
CA ILE A 179 -0.94 -1.30 -20.77
C ILE A 179 -0.33 -1.31 -22.17
N HIS A 180 -0.99 -1.93 -23.15
CA HIS A 180 -0.52 -1.95 -24.54
C HIS A 180 -0.50 -0.56 -25.18
N ALA A 181 -1.48 0.29 -24.88
CA ALA A 181 -1.51 1.66 -25.40
C ALA A 181 -0.32 2.49 -24.89
N VAL A 182 0.03 2.37 -23.60
CA VAL A 182 1.22 3.02 -23.04
C VAL A 182 2.51 2.42 -23.61
N ALA A 183 2.58 1.09 -23.72
CA ALA A 183 3.77 0.40 -24.21
C ALA A 183 4.11 0.73 -25.68
N ASN A 184 3.08 0.95 -26.50
CA ASN A 184 3.22 1.30 -27.91
C ASN A 184 3.35 2.81 -28.16
N HIS A 185 3.33 3.64 -27.11
CA HIS A 185 3.49 5.09 -27.24
C HIS A 185 4.97 5.48 -27.39
N GLY A 186 5.24 6.47 -28.25
CA GLY A 186 6.59 6.95 -28.56
C GLY A 186 7.14 7.92 -27.50
N TRP A 187 7.59 7.39 -26.36
CA TRP A 187 8.08 8.16 -25.20
C TRP A 187 9.44 8.88 -25.38
N GLY A 188 10.16 8.64 -26.48
CA GLY A 188 11.56 9.07 -26.63
C GLY A 188 12.53 8.27 -25.75
N ASP A 189 13.79 8.71 -25.67
CA ASP A 189 14.88 7.98 -25.03
C ASP A 189 15.44 8.67 -23.76
N GLU A 190 14.94 9.86 -23.42
CA GLU A 190 15.42 10.65 -22.29
C GLU A 190 14.40 10.68 -21.15
N GLU A 191 14.87 10.43 -19.92
CA GLU A 191 14.09 10.61 -18.70
C GLU A 191 14.15 12.07 -18.22
N PRO A 192 13.06 12.62 -17.66
CA PRO A 192 11.74 11.99 -17.53
C PRO A 192 10.95 12.01 -18.84
N TYR A 193 10.27 10.89 -19.14
CA TYR A 193 9.49 10.71 -20.38
C TYR A 193 8.22 11.57 -20.41
N PHE A 194 7.68 11.91 -19.24
CA PHE A 194 6.51 12.75 -19.08
C PHE A 194 6.55 13.54 -17.76
N GLU A 195 5.65 14.52 -17.66
CA GLU A 195 5.34 15.18 -16.40
C GLU A 195 4.36 14.31 -15.60
N GLU A 196 3.12 14.18 -16.08
CA GLU A 196 2.11 13.28 -15.52
C GLU A 196 1.54 12.39 -16.64
N LEU A 197 1.53 11.07 -16.42
CA LEU A 197 0.77 10.10 -17.20
C LEU A 197 -0.49 9.75 -16.42
N ASN A 198 -1.62 10.36 -16.79
CA ASN A 198 -2.91 10.07 -16.18
C ASN A 198 -3.58 8.90 -16.89
N ILE A 199 -4.05 7.92 -16.12
CA ILE A 199 -4.85 6.78 -16.56
C ILE A 199 -6.19 6.88 -15.82
N ARG A 200 -7.14 7.64 -16.38
CA ARG A 200 -8.47 7.79 -15.80
C ARG A 200 -9.34 6.62 -16.20
N VAL A 201 -9.87 5.89 -15.23
CA VAL A 201 -10.78 4.77 -15.45
C VAL A 201 -12.11 5.05 -14.78
N ALA A 202 -13.21 4.87 -15.51
CA ALA A 202 -14.55 4.76 -14.94
C ALA A 202 -14.86 3.28 -14.74
N HIS A 203 -15.15 2.85 -13.51
CA HIS A 203 -15.47 1.46 -13.20
C HIS A 203 -16.62 1.37 -12.18
N PRO A 204 -17.62 0.47 -12.36
CA PRO A 204 -18.83 0.48 -11.54
C PRO A 204 -18.70 -0.24 -10.19
N ALA A 205 -17.64 -1.02 -9.98
CA ALA A 205 -17.51 -1.84 -8.78
C ALA A 205 -17.50 -1.02 -7.48
N GLU A 206 -18.31 -1.46 -6.53
CA GLU A 206 -18.31 -1.00 -5.15
C GLU A 206 -17.17 -1.61 -4.34
N ASP A 207 -16.66 -0.86 -3.37
CA ASP A 207 -15.74 -1.38 -2.36
C ASP A 207 -16.53 -2.16 -1.31
N LEU A 208 -15.95 -3.25 -0.79
CA LEU A 208 -16.55 -4.08 0.26
C LEU A 208 -15.74 -3.93 1.56
N PRO A 209 -16.19 -3.08 2.51
CA PRO A 209 -15.64 -3.06 3.85
C PRO A 209 -15.87 -4.41 4.54
N LEU A 210 -14.85 -4.94 5.18
CA LEU A 210 -14.93 -6.16 5.99
C LEU A 210 -15.15 -5.80 7.46
N SER A 211 -15.68 -6.73 8.25
CA SER A 211 -15.88 -6.57 9.69
C SER A 211 -14.59 -6.73 10.49
N LEU A 212 -13.49 -6.14 10.02
CA LEU A 212 -12.16 -6.25 10.59
C LEU A 212 -11.36 -4.96 10.35
N GLY A 213 -11.28 -4.09 11.36
CA GLY A 213 -10.47 -2.88 11.30
C GLY A 213 -10.70 -2.05 10.03
N ASP A 214 -9.60 -1.69 9.35
CA ASP A 214 -9.62 -0.94 8.10
C ASP A 214 -9.71 -1.80 6.82
N GLU A 215 -9.89 -3.11 6.95
CA GLU A 215 -9.90 -4.04 5.81
C GLU A 215 -11.03 -3.75 4.83
N VAL A 216 -10.64 -3.60 3.56
CA VAL A 216 -11.55 -3.35 2.44
C VAL A 216 -11.11 -4.19 1.24
N VAL A 217 -12.08 -4.81 0.57
CA VAL A 217 -11.85 -5.49 -0.70
C VAL A 217 -12.32 -4.56 -1.82
N SER A 218 -11.39 -4.02 -2.61
CA SER A 218 -11.71 -3.12 -3.71
C SER A 218 -11.07 -3.56 -5.03
N LEU A 219 -11.92 -3.75 -6.05
CA LEU A 219 -11.47 -3.95 -7.44
C LEU A 219 -10.88 -2.66 -8.04
N ARG A 220 -11.31 -1.48 -7.56
CA ARG A 220 -10.83 -0.20 -8.07
C ARG A 220 -9.45 0.12 -7.54
N GLU A 221 -9.20 -0.14 -6.26
CA GLU A 221 -7.86 -0.06 -5.68
C GLU A 221 -6.91 -1.08 -6.30
N ALA A 222 -7.32 -2.35 -6.40
CA ALA A 222 -6.53 -3.38 -7.04
C ALA A 222 -6.12 -3.00 -8.48
N LEU A 223 -7.03 -2.34 -9.23
CA LEU A 223 -6.74 -1.84 -10.58
C LEU A 223 -5.76 -0.65 -10.57
N HIS A 224 -5.88 0.24 -9.59
CA HIS A 224 -4.92 1.35 -9.38
C HIS A 224 -3.51 0.78 -9.19
N GLU A 225 -3.38 -0.18 -8.30
CA GLU A 225 -2.12 -0.83 -7.94
C GLU A 225 -1.54 -1.65 -9.11
N ASP A 226 -2.37 -2.39 -9.83
CA ASP A 226 -1.99 -3.10 -11.05
C ASP A 226 -1.43 -2.12 -12.10
N PHE A 227 -2.13 -1.03 -12.39
CA PHE A 227 -1.64 -0.04 -13.34
C PHE A 227 -0.34 0.62 -12.90
N TYR A 228 -0.27 1.07 -11.65
CA TYR A 228 0.88 1.81 -11.17
C TYR A 228 2.16 0.98 -11.31
N PHE A 229 2.16 -0.24 -10.74
CA PHE A 229 3.37 -1.05 -10.71
C PHE A 229 3.67 -1.74 -12.04
N SER A 230 2.68 -2.17 -12.82
CA SER A 230 2.95 -2.73 -14.15
C SER A 230 3.51 -1.69 -15.12
N LEU A 231 3.09 -0.43 -15.03
CA LEU A 231 3.68 0.65 -15.82
C LEU A 231 5.08 1.04 -15.30
N LEU A 232 5.29 1.03 -13.99
CA LEU A 232 6.62 1.23 -13.40
C LEU A 232 7.62 0.18 -13.92
N GLU A 233 7.22 -1.09 -13.91
CA GLU A 233 7.99 -2.23 -14.45
C GLU A 233 8.26 -2.05 -15.96
N PHE A 234 7.26 -1.63 -16.73
CA PHE A 234 7.44 -1.32 -18.16
C PHE A 234 8.51 -0.24 -18.37
N PHE A 235 8.46 0.87 -17.63
CA PHE A 235 9.43 1.95 -17.79
C PHE A 235 10.84 1.55 -17.29
N GLN A 236 10.95 0.69 -16.27
CA GLN A 236 12.23 0.09 -15.87
C GLN A 236 12.85 -0.68 -17.05
N LYS A 237 12.08 -1.59 -17.66
CA LYS A 237 12.53 -2.36 -18.82
C LYS A 237 12.86 -1.45 -20.01
N LYS A 238 12.01 -0.47 -20.31
CA LYS A 238 12.24 0.50 -21.40
C LYS A 238 13.57 1.23 -21.23
N SER A 239 13.89 1.61 -20.00
CA SER A 239 15.14 2.32 -19.68
C SER A 239 16.38 1.42 -19.61
N GLY A 240 16.22 0.10 -19.80
CA GLY A 240 17.31 -0.87 -19.70
C GLY A 240 17.73 -1.22 -18.27
N ARG A 241 16.93 -0.82 -17.26
CA ARG A 241 17.20 -1.11 -15.84
C ARG A 241 16.57 -2.44 -15.41
N PRO A 242 17.14 -3.11 -14.39
CA PRO A 242 16.51 -4.28 -13.79
C PRO A 242 15.18 -3.91 -13.11
N LEU A 243 14.27 -4.88 -13.02
CA LEU A 243 13.01 -4.70 -12.29
C LEU A 243 13.28 -4.44 -10.81
N GLY A 244 12.60 -3.44 -10.25
CA GLY A 244 12.79 -2.98 -8.88
C GLY A 244 13.87 -1.90 -8.69
N ASP A 245 14.51 -1.44 -9.77
CA ASP A 245 15.43 -0.28 -9.68
C ASP A 245 14.69 0.97 -9.18
N ARG A 246 15.22 1.57 -8.11
CA ARG A 246 14.62 2.71 -7.39
C ARG A 246 15.05 4.08 -7.94
N GLY A 247 15.95 4.11 -8.91
CA GLY A 247 16.48 5.33 -9.52
C GLY A 247 15.81 5.71 -10.85
N LEU A 248 14.84 4.93 -11.32
CA LEU A 248 14.04 5.24 -12.51
C LEU A 248 13.27 6.56 -12.31
N LYS A 249 13.36 7.47 -13.27
CA LYS A 249 12.64 8.75 -13.26
C LYS A 249 11.68 8.87 -14.46
N PRO A 250 10.60 8.09 -14.57
CA PRO A 250 9.76 8.12 -15.77
C PRO A 250 8.89 9.38 -15.86
N GLY A 251 8.61 10.02 -14.73
CA GLY A 251 7.49 10.95 -14.55
C GLY A 251 6.44 10.39 -13.59
N GLN A 252 5.42 11.18 -13.28
CA GLN A 252 4.37 10.77 -12.35
C GLN A 252 3.35 9.87 -13.06
N ILE A 253 3.28 8.59 -12.70
CA ILE A 253 2.26 7.65 -13.21
C ILE A 253 1.05 7.74 -12.29
N VAL A 254 -0.12 8.10 -12.83
CA VAL A 254 -1.33 8.39 -12.05
C VAL A 254 -2.52 7.59 -12.56
N PRO A 255 -2.76 6.38 -12.01
CA PRO A 255 -4.03 5.71 -12.15
C PRO A 255 -5.11 6.44 -11.34
N GLU A 256 -6.17 6.88 -12.00
CA GLU A 256 -7.28 7.62 -11.38
C GLU A 256 -8.57 6.83 -11.61
N ILE A 257 -8.86 5.89 -10.70
CA ILE A 257 -9.95 4.93 -10.85
C ILE A 257 -11.20 5.45 -10.15
N VAL A 258 -12.13 6.03 -10.92
CA VAL A 258 -13.34 6.65 -10.41
C VAL A 258 -14.55 5.73 -10.52
N LYS A 259 -15.45 5.83 -9.55
CA LYS A 259 -16.70 5.07 -9.54
C LYS A 259 -17.63 5.57 -10.64
N SER A 260 -18.20 4.65 -11.41
CA SER A 260 -19.19 4.93 -12.45
C SER A 260 -20.57 4.37 -12.12
N GLN A 261 -21.59 4.73 -12.90
CA GLN A 261 -22.95 4.16 -12.84
C GLN A 261 -23.17 3.07 -13.90
N GLY A 262 -22.14 2.25 -14.16
CA GLY A 262 -22.20 1.13 -15.12
C GLY A 262 -21.30 1.30 -16.34
N GLU A 263 -20.68 2.46 -16.54
CA GLU A 263 -19.67 2.63 -17.58
C GLU A 263 -18.37 1.92 -17.20
N VAL A 264 -17.76 1.22 -18.15
CA VAL A 264 -16.38 0.72 -18.05
C VAL A 264 -15.57 1.38 -19.15
N SER A 265 -14.73 2.35 -18.81
CA SER A 265 -13.93 3.09 -19.80
C SER A 265 -12.59 3.51 -19.24
N VAL A 266 -11.63 3.74 -20.14
CA VAL A 266 -10.30 4.25 -19.81
C VAL A 266 -9.92 5.38 -20.75
N ARG A 267 -9.34 6.44 -20.21
CA ARG A 267 -8.69 7.53 -20.94
C ARG A 267 -7.28 7.72 -20.41
N ILE A 268 -6.31 7.76 -21.33
CA ILE A 268 -4.88 7.93 -21.02
C ILE A 268 -4.39 9.23 -21.65
N GLU A 269 -3.78 10.08 -20.84
CA GLU A 269 -3.29 11.40 -21.25
C GLU A 269 -1.94 11.73 -20.62
N ALA A 270 -1.07 12.38 -21.40
CA ALA A 270 0.06 13.11 -20.86
C ALA A 270 -0.39 14.52 -20.46
N ARG A 271 -0.20 14.88 -19.18
CA ARG A 271 -0.58 16.15 -18.56
C ARG A 271 0.64 16.86 -17.98
N THR A 272 0.50 18.16 -17.78
CA THR A 272 1.48 18.94 -17.03
C THR A 272 1.29 18.73 -15.54
N LEU A 273 2.37 18.83 -14.76
CA LEU A 273 2.30 18.76 -13.30
C LEU A 273 1.41 19.87 -12.76
N THR A 274 0.62 19.53 -11.75
CA THR A 274 -0.08 20.53 -10.95
C THR A 274 0.91 21.22 -10.01
N THR A 275 0.64 22.47 -9.67
CA THR A 275 1.47 23.27 -8.74
C THR A 275 0.75 23.64 -7.44
N ALA A 276 -0.58 23.47 -7.40
CA ALA A 276 -1.42 23.78 -6.25
C ALA A 276 -1.67 22.55 -5.37
N PHE A 277 -2.00 22.80 -4.09
CA PHE A 277 -2.57 21.79 -3.19
C PHE A 277 -4.10 21.83 -3.26
N LEU A 278 -4.74 20.69 -2.99
CA LEU A 278 -6.18 20.58 -2.80
C LEU A 278 -6.47 20.56 -1.30
N ASP A 279 -6.24 21.70 -0.65
CA ASP A 279 -6.30 21.78 0.80
C ASP A 279 -7.72 21.60 1.35
N GLY A 280 -7.81 20.76 2.37
CA GLY A 280 -9.01 20.55 3.18
C GLY A 280 -9.17 21.60 4.28
N ARG A 281 -10.07 21.32 5.22
CA ARG A 281 -10.29 22.18 6.41
C ARG A 281 -9.16 21.98 7.42
N GLU A 282 -8.82 23.05 8.12
CA GLU A 282 -7.89 22.97 9.24
C GLU A 282 -8.51 22.21 10.42
N GLN A 283 -7.68 21.47 11.14
CA GLN A 283 -8.07 20.64 12.28
C GLN A 283 -7.15 20.88 13.48
N PRO A 284 -7.61 20.75 14.74
CA PRO A 284 -6.69 20.72 15.88
C PRO A 284 -5.69 19.57 15.72
N ILE A 285 -4.39 19.87 15.68
CA ILE A 285 -3.36 18.89 15.27
C ILE A 285 -3.29 17.67 16.20
N ASP A 286 -3.60 17.84 17.48
CA ASP A 286 -3.56 16.74 18.46
C ASP A 286 -4.71 15.74 18.32
N THR A 287 -5.76 16.13 17.61
CA THR A 287 -6.95 15.31 17.36
C THR A 287 -7.32 15.34 15.88
N ALA A 288 -6.34 15.53 14.99
CA ALA A 288 -6.58 15.49 13.56
C ALA A 288 -7.07 14.09 13.21
N SER A 289 -8.25 13.97 12.61
CA SER A 289 -8.86 12.68 12.29
C SER A 289 -8.58 12.23 10.87
N GLU A 290 -7.90 13.05 10.09
CA GLU A 290 -7.52 12.80 8.71
C GLU A 290 -6.27 13.61 8.37
N PRO A 291 -5.57 13.27 7.27
CA PRO A 291 -4.37 14.00 6.89
C PRO A 291 -4.67 15.49 6.61
N VAL A 292 -3.79 16.35 7.12
CA VAL A 292 -4.04 17.80 7.29
C VAL A 292 -3.78 18.62 6.02
N ALA A 293 -4.36 19.82 5.93
CA ALA A 293 -4.05 20.72 4.82
C ALA A 293 -2.56 21.10 4.78
N ALA A 294 -1.98 21.25 3.58
CA ALA A 294 -0.59 21.68 3.41
C ALA A 294 -0.38 23.10 3.95
N GLY A 295 -1.36 24.00 3.73
CA GLY A 295 -1.35 25.33 4.34
C GLY A 295 -1.37 25.30 5.87
N GLN A 296 -2.06 24.33 6.49
CA GLN A 296 -2.06 24.16 7.94
C GLN A 296 -0.66 23.72 8.43
N LEU A 297 -0.03 22.76 7.74
CA LEU A 297 1.33 22.29 8.06
C LEU A 297 2.34 23.43 8.01
N ALA A 298 2.26 24.30 7.01
CA ALA A 298 3.15 25.45 6.88
C ALA A 298 3.04 26.41 8.07
N LYS A 299 1.81 26.70 8.53
CA LYS A 299 1.57 27.54 9.72
C LYS A 299 2.09 26.90 11.00
N LEU A 300 1.77 25.63 11.22
CA LEU A 300 2.23 24.87 12.39
C LEU A 300 3.77 24.79 12.44
N LEU A 301 4.41 24.66 11.27
CA LEU A 301 5.85 24.65 11.15
C LEU A 301 6.47 26.03 11.42
N GLU A 302 5.78 27.12 11.09
CA GLU A 302 6.20 28.48 11.43
C GLU A 302 6.11 28.75 12.94
N GLU A 303 5.07 28.25 13.61
CA GLU A 303 4.87 28.36 15.06
C GLU A 303 5.96 27.69 15.89
N ILE A 304 6.64 26.66 15.35
CA ILE A 304 7.79 26.00 16.00
C ILE A 304 8.96 26.98 16.21
N GLY A 305 9.10 28.00 15.35
CA GLY A 305 10.21 28.95 15.39
C GLY A 305 11.53 28.39 14.86
N GLY A 306 12.65 28.92 15.34
CA GLY A 306 13.99 28.58 14.84
C GLY A 306 14.33 29.18 13.46
N GLU A 307 15.48 28.79 12.92
CA GLU A 307 15.94 29.22 11.60
C GLU A 307 15.19 28.46 10.49
N ALA A 308 14.63 29.19 9.53
CA ALA A 308 13.93 28.61 8.39
C ALA A 308 14.90 28.17 7.29
N PHE A 309 14.63 27.03 6.66
CA PHE A 309 15.29 26.64 5.42
C PHE A 309 14.33 25.86 4.52
N GLU A 310 14.60 25.87 3.21
CA GLU A 310 13.69 25.28 2.23
C GLU A 310 14.42 24.53 1.10
N ALA A 311 13.67 23.67 0.43
CA ALA A 311 13.99 23.06 -0.86
C ALA A 311 12.79 23.17 -1.81
N ARG A 312 12.93 22.69 -3.06
CA ARG A 312 11.85 22.74 -4.06
C ARG A 312 11.63 21.39 -4.73
N SER A 313 10.37 21.03 -4.90
CA SER A 313 9.98 19.83 -5.62
C SER A 313 10.19 19.96 -7.12
N ARG A 314 10.02 18.87 -7.87
CA ARG A 314 10.04 18.92 -9.34
C ARG A 314 9.01 19.93 -9.88
N SER A 315 7.81 19.98 -9.31
CA SER A 315 6.77 20.94 -9.75
C SER A 315 6.98 22.36 -9.20
N GLY A 316 8.04 22.61 -8.43
CA GLY A 316 8.35 23.91 -7.83
C GLY A 316 7.64 24.24 -6.51
N ARG A 317 6.91 23.29 -5.90
CA ARG A 317 6.34 23.46 -4.56
C ARG A 317 7.46 23.64 -3.54
N ILE A 318 7.20 24.46 -2.53
CA ILE A 318 8.15 24.73 -1.45
C ILE A 318 8.08 23.60 -0.43
N LEU A 319 9.24 23.04 -0.09
CA LEU A 319 9.45 22.15 1.03
C LEU A 319 10.03 22.99 2.17
N ALA A 320 9.23 23.27 3.19
CA ALA A 320 9.66 24.07 4.33
C ALA A 320 10.20 23.20 5.47
N ALA A 321 11.22 23.68 6.16
CA ALA A 321 11.80 23.05 7.35
C ALA A 321 12.25 24.11 8.38
N ARG A 322 12.46 23.67 9.62
CA ARG A 322 13.00 24.50 10.71
C ARG A 322 14.21 23.86 11.36
N TYR A 323 15.13 24.70 11.79
CA TYR A 323 16.26 24.34 12.63
C TYR A 323 16.14 25.06 13.99
N VAL A 324 16.02 24.29 15.05
CA VAL A 324 16.00 24.76 16.44
C VAL A 324 17.35 24.42 17.06
N ALA A 325 18.19 25.43 17.26
CA ALA A 325 19.50 25.27 17.87
C ALA A 325 19.39 25.14 19.40
N GLY A 326 20.15 24.22 19.98
CA GLY A 326 20.13 23.94 21.42
C GLY A 326 21.46 23.41 21.95
N SER A 327 21.47 23.01 23.22
CA SER A 327 22.64 22.44 23.90
C SER A 327 22.68 20.91 23.86
N ASP A 328 21.54 20.29 23.56
CA ASP A 328 21.40 18.84 23.44
C ASP A 328 22.11 18.32 22.18
N ALA A 329 22.29 17.00 22.11
CA ALA A 329 22.72 16.36 20.88
C ALA A 329 21.65 16.50 19.79
N ALA A 330 22.06 16.98 18.62
CA ALA A 330 21.18 17.28 17.52
C ALA A 330 20.50 16.01 16.95
N VAL A 331 19.19 16.11 16.69
CA VAL A 331 18.39 15.07 16.02
C VAL A 331 17.70 15.63 14.78
N MET A 332 17.80 14.93 13.66
CA MET A 332 16.99 15.21 12.47
C MET A 332 15.64 14.49 12.57
N ILE A 333 14.54 15.19 12.31
CA ILE A 333 13.19 14.64 12.31
C ILE A 333 12.58 14.89 10.93
N SER A 334 12.06 13.85 10.28
CA SER A 334 11.36 14.00 9.00
C SER A 334 10.10 13.15 8.92
N GLY A 335 9.21 13.55 8.01
CA GLY A 335 8.02 12.78 7.61
C GLY A 335 7.63 13.11 6.17
N GLY A 336 6.71 12.33 5.61
CA GLY A 336 6.18 12.60 4.28
C GLY A 336 7.20 12.46 3.15
N GLN A 337 8.25 11.64 3.34
CA GLN A 337 9.07 11.15 2.23
C GLN A 337 8.18 10.38 1.23
N HIS A 338 7.32 9.54 1.79
CA HIS A 338 6.24 8.82 1.12
C HIS A 338 4.92 9.40 1.65
N PRO A 339 4.30 10.36 0.94
CA PRO A 339 3.24 11.20 1.49
C PRO A 339 1.85 10.55 1.47
N ASN A 340 1.74 9.31 0.96
CA ASN A 340 0.59 8.44 1.21
C ASN A 340 0.61 7.82 2.63
N GLU A 341 1.77 7.83 3.30
CA GLU A 341 1.99 7.38 4.67
C GLU A 341 1.83 8.55 5.65
N THR A 342 0.60 8.81 6.05
CA THR A 342 0.20 10.16 6.48
C THR A 342 0.33 10.43 7.98
N THR A 343 0.42 9.39 8.83
CA THR A 343 0.55 9.58 10.27
C THR A 343 1.92 10.15 10.64
N GLY A 344 2.97 9.81 9.89
CA GLY A 344 4.32 10.34 10.10
C GLY A 344 4.39 11.86 9.97
N ILE A 345 3.67 12.44 9.01
CA ILE A 345 3.60 13.90 8.80
C ILE A 345 3.07 14.62 10.05
N VAL A 346 1.96 14.14 10.60
CA VAL A 346 1.32 14.70 11.79
C VAL A 346 2.14 14.42 13.05
N GLY A 347 2.66 13.20 13.19
CA GLY A 347 3.52 12.79 14.31
C GLY A 347 4.77 13.66 14.43
N ALA A 348 5.43 13.97 13.30
CA ALA A 348 6.62 14.81 13.25
C ALA A 348 6.34 16.23 13.77
N ILE A 349 5.25 16.87 13.31
CA ILE A 349 4.85 18.21 13.76
C ILE A 349 4.50 18.22 15.25
N ARG A 350 3.72 17.24 15.72
CA ARG A 350 3.32 17.16 17.14
C ARG A 350 4.53 16.99 18.06
N ALA A 351 5.48 16.14 17.66
CA ALA A 351 6.71 15.94 18.43
C ALA A 351 7.57 17.21 18.45
N ALA A 352 7.77 17.85 17.29
CA ALA A 352 8.57 19.06 17.18
C ALA A 352 7.99 20.22 18.03
N ARG A 353 6.66 20.36 18.10
CA ARG A 353 5.99 21.33 18.99
C ARG A 353 6.32 21.06 20.47
N LYS A 354 6.26 19.81 20.91
CA LYS A 354 6.62 19.43 22.29
C LYS A 354 8.10 19.62 22.58
N LEU A 355 8.99 19.35 21.61
CA LEU A 355 10.43 19.57 21.75
C LEU A 355 10.78 21.05 21.82
N ALA A 356 10.11 21.91 21.04
CA ALA A 356 10.35 23.36 21.04
C ALA A 356 10.08 24.03 22.40
N GLU A 357 9.25 23.42 23.25
CA GLU A 357 8.98 23.88 24.62
C GLU A 357 10.10 23.47 25.61
N ARG A 358 10.97 22.53 25.24
CA ARG A 358 12.02 22.01 26.11
C ARG A 358 13.27 22.89 26.04
N ARG A 359 13.80 23.24 27.22
CA ARG A 359 15.07 23.97 27.31
C ARG A 359 16.21 23.07 26.83
N GLY A 360 17.03 23.60 25.92
CA GLY A 360 18.20 22.89 25.40
C GLY A 360 17.92 22.07 24.14
N ALA A 361 16.66 21.95 23.72
CA ALA A 361 16.27 21.15 22.57
C ALA A 361 17.03 21.53 21.29
N HIS A 362 17.58 20.54 20.61
CA HIS A 362 18.42 20.73 19.43
C HIS A 362 17.98 19.79 18.31
N PHE A 363 17.28 20.31 17.31
CA PHE A 363 16.74 19.47 16.24
C PHE A 363 16.46 20.24 14.94
N THR A 364 16.35 19.48 13.85
CA THR A 364 15.72 19.96 12.61
C THR A 364 14.44 19.21 12.34
N ILE A 365 13.46 19.85 11.71
CA ILE A 365 12.18 19.25 11.34
C ILE A 365 11.84 19.53 9.87
N SER A 366 11.64 18.47 9.08
CA SER A 366 11.07 18.52 7.72
C SER A 366 9.86 17.57 7.63
N PRO A 367 8.64 18.06 7.91
CA PRO A 367 7.48 17.19 8.12
C PRO A 367 6.82 16.72 6.82
N LEU A 368 7.17 17.32 5.68
CA LEU A 368 6.61 17.02 4.36
C LEU A 368 7.71 17.09 3.29
N GLU A 369 8.45 16.00 3.15
CA GLU A 369 9.59 15.93 2.21
C GLU A 369 9.19 15.70 0.74
N ASN A 370 7.97 15.24 0.44
CA ASN A 370 7.48 15.05 -0.92
C ASN A 370 6.13 15.77 -1.14
N PRO A 371 6.14 17.10 -1.36
CA PRO A 371 4.90 17.87 -1.50
C PRO A 371 4.17 17.58 -2.83
N ASP A 372 4.87 17.09 -3.86
CA ASP A 372 4.23 16.72 -5.13
C ASP A 372 3.40 15.45 -4.99
N GLY A 373 3.95 14.44 -4.30
CA GLY A 373 3.19 13.25 -3.91
C GLY A 373 2.04 13.60 -2.96
N TYR A 374 2.22 14.55 -2.04
CA TYR A 374 1.14 14.95 -1.13
C TYR A 374 -0.03 15.62 -1.83
N ALA A 375 0.25 16.51 -2.79
CA ALA A 375 -0.79 17.10 -3.62
C ALA A 375 -1.51 16.04 -4.47
N LEU A 376 -0.78 15.04 -4.99
CA LEU A 376 -1.38 13.91 -5.67
C LEU A 376 -2.27 13.08 -4.72
N HIS A 377 -1.81 12.81 -3.51
CA HIS A 377 -2.58 12.08 -2.51
C HIS A 377 -3.89 12.78 -2.15
N GLN A 378 -3.86 14.12 -2.00
CA GLN A 378 -5.07 14.93 -1.79
C GLN A 378 -6.05 14.82 -2.96
N ARG A 379 -5.54 14.73 -4.21
CA ARG A 379 -6.38 14.54 -5.39
C ARG A 379 -7.05 13.16 -5.39
N LEU A 380 -6.28 12.10 -5.17
CA LEU A 380 -6.78 10.72 -5.31
C LEU A 380 -7.77 10.33 -4.19
N ARG A 381 -7.55 10.82 -2.96
CA ARG A 381 -8.46 10.56 -1.83
C ARG A 381 -9.83 11.23 -1.95
N ALA A 382 -9.98 12.22 -2.83
CA ALA A 382 -11.25 12.92 -2.99
C ALA A 382 -12.35 11.96 -3.47
N ASP A 383 -12.00 11.04 -4.36
CA ASP A 383 -12.89 9.97 -4.83
C ASP A 383 -12.73 8.68 -4.02
N ASN A 384 -11.52 8.40 -3.54
CA ASN A 384 -11.14 7.12 -2.95
C ASN A 384 -10.38 7.29 -1.63
N PRO A 385 -11.03 7.73 -0.54
CA PRO A 385 -10.32 8.07 0.70
C PRO A 385 -9.61 6.87 1.35
N ARG A 386 -10.13 5.66 1.19
CA ARG A 386 -9.59 4.46 1.86
C ARG A 386 -8.77 3.57 0.92
N HIS A 387 -8.14 4.14 -0.11
CA HIS A 387 -7.19 3.41 -0.96
C HIS A 387 -5.74 3.79 -0.64
N MET A 388 -4.78 2.90 -0.85
CA MET A 388 -3.36 3.06 -0.52
C MET A 388 -2.65 4.17 -1.31
N HIS A 389 -3.07 4.38 -2.56
CA HIS A 389 -2.54 5.39 -3.47
C HIS A 389 -1.01 5.34 -3.64
N HIS A 390 -0.44 4.17 -3.97
CA HIS A 390 1.01 4.06 -4.18
C HIS A 390 1.53 4.99 -5.30
N ALA A 391 0.67 5.44 -6.22
CA ALA A 391 1.01 6.50 -7.15
C ALA A 391 1.49 7.81 -6.48
N ALA A 392 1.02 8.07 -5.26
CA ALA A 392 1.41 9.22 -4.45
C ALA A 392 2.61 8.96 -3.53
N ARG A 393 3.11 7.73 -3.42
CA ARG A 393 4.31 7.39 -2.64
C ARG A 393 5.56 8.06 -3.20
N TYR A 394 5.72 8.03 -4.52
CA TYR A 394 6.93 8.46 -5.21
C TYR A 394 6.90 9.97 -5.53
N THR A 395 8.06 10.53 -5.89
CA THR A 395 8.12 11.94 -6.26
C THR A 395 7.48 12.19 -7.63
N ALA A 396 7.32 13.46 -8.06
CA ALA A 396 6.89 13.74 -9.42
C ALA A 396 7.91 13.33 -10.51
N LEU A 397 9.13 12.93 -10.15
CA LEU A 397 10.05 12.23 -11.08
C LEU A 397 9.68 10.76 -11.23
N GLY A 398 8.92 10.17 -10.30
CA GLY A 398 8.56 8.75 -10.22
C GLY A 398 9.61 7.86 -9.56
N ASP A 399 10.68 8.45 -9.02
CA ASP A 399 11.71 7.76 -8.24
C ASP A 399 11.42 7.78 -6.73
N ASP A 400 12.11 6.90 -6.01
CA ASP A 400 12.05 6.84 -4.55
C ASP A 400 13.03 7.86 -3.94
N LEU A 401 12.50 8.85 -3.22
CA LEU A 401 13.28 9.96 -2.65
C LEU A 401 14.45 9.47 -1.79
N GLU A 402 14.32 8.31 -1.14
CA GLU A 402 15.38 7.76 -0.32
C GLU A 402 16.68 7.56 -1.10
N TYR A 403 16.59 7.07 -2.34
CA TYR A 403 17.74 6.62 -3.14
C TYR A 403 18.46 7.74 -3.87
N ARG A 404 18.02 9.00 -3.73
CA ARG A 404 18.73 10.16 -4.27
C ARG A 404 19.98 10.48 -3.46
N THR A 405 21.11 10.63 -4.16
CA THR A 405 22.39 11.11 -3.64
C THR A 405 22.88 12.31 -4.49
N ARG A 406 23.88 13.06 -4.02
CA ARG A 406 24.43 14.17 -4.80
C ARG A 406 25.01 13.69 -6.13
N GLU A 407 25.61 12.50 -6.12
CA GLU A 407 26.31 11.89 -7.24
C GLU A 407 25.33 11.39 -8.32
N ASN A 408 24.19 10.81 -7.93
CA ASN A 408 23.25 10.19 -8.86
C ASN A 408 22.08 11.11 -9.27
N SER A 409 21.91 12.25 -8.61
CA SER A 409 20.73 13.11 -8.83
C SER A 409 20.96 14.19 -9.89
N GLY A 410 22.20 14.61 -10.14
CA GLY A 410 22.50 15.67 -11.10
C GLY A 410 21.65 16.94 -10.86
N VAL A 411 20.95 17.40 -11.89
CA VAL A 411 20.02 18.57 -11.78
C VAL A 411 18.74 18.27 -10.99
N HIS A 412 18.48 17.01 -10.68
CA HIS A 412 17.25 16.51 -10.03
C HIS A 412 17.41 16.26 -8.53
N LEU A 413 18.28 17.02 -7.86
CA LEU A 413 18.44 16.92 -6.41
C LEU A 413 17.13 17.25 -5.68
N ASN A 414 16.44 18.32 -6.14
CA ASN A 414 15.09 18.75 -5.73
C ASN A 414 14.82 18.55 -4.22
N GLU A 415 13.88 17.65 -3.89
CA GLU A 415 13.42 17.37 -2.54
C GLU A 415 14.54 16.89 -1.60
N LYS A 416 15.51 16.09 -2.09
CA LYS A 416 16.59 15.53 -1.26
C LYS A 416 17.50 16.61 -0.67
N ALA A 417 17.55 17.79 -1.29
CA ALA A 417 18.36 18.92 -0.81
C ALA A 417 18.02 19.31 0.64
N ILE A 418 16.77 19.09 1.09
CA ILE A 418 16.34 19.44 2.45
C ILE A 418 17.12 18.67 3.52
N ARG A 419 17.39 17.38 3.29
CA ARG A 419 18.11 16.52 4.24
C ARG A 419 19.58 16.90 4.36
N PHE A 420 20.23 17.20 3.23
CA PHE A 420 21.62 17.64 3.26
C PHE A 420 21.77 18.94 4.03
N ARG A 421 20.88 19.91 3.80
CA ARG A 421 20.90 21.17 4.53
C ARG A 421 20.59 21.00 6.01
N ALA A 422 19.62 20.15 6.36
CA ALA A 422 19.30 19.83 7.75
C ALA A 422 20.52 19.26 8.49
N GLN A 423 21.25 18.33 7.87
CA GLN A 423 22.46 17.76 8.46
C GLN A 423 23.60 18.78 8.55
N GLU A 424 23.87 19.55 7.48
CA GLU A 424 24.92 20.58 7.47
C GLU A 424 24.71 21.63 8.55
N MET A 425 23.46 22.02 8.82
CA MET A 425 23.13 23.04 9.81
C MET A 425 23.20 22.53 11.26
N SER A 426 22.78 21.28 11.49
CA SER A 426 22.64 20.73 12.85
C SER A 426 23.81 19.86 13.31
N GLY A 427 24.55 19.26 12.38
CA GLY A 427 25.55 18.24 12.69
C GLY A 427 24.96 16.95 13.29
N ALA A 428 23.65 16.71 13.14
CA ALA A 428 22.97 15.57 13.73
C ALA A 428 23.58 14.23 13.28
N SER A 429 23.69 13.31 14.23
CA SER A 429 24.12 11.92 13.97
C SER A 429 22.98 10.89 14.05
N LEU A 430 21.78 11.33 14.43
CA LEU A 430 20.55 10.56 14.40
C LEU A 430 19.51 11.24 13.51
N HIS A 431 18.91 10.48 12.60
CA HIS A 431 17.76 10.85 11.80
C HIS A 431 16.57 9.95 12.13
N VAL A 432 15.50 10.53 12.68
CA VAL A 432 14.21 9.86 12.88
C VAL A 432 13.32 10.17 11.66
N ASN A 433 13.14 9.18 10.79
CA ASN A 433 12.43 9.28 9.52
C ASN A 433 11.08 8.54 9.63
N LEU A 434 9.98 9.28 9.71
CA LEU A 434 8.68 8.70 9.97
C LEU A 434 8.00 8.20 8.70
N HIS A 435 7.75 6.90 8.64
CA HIS A 435 7.08 6.18 7.55
C HIS A 435 5.85 5.43 8.05
N GLY A 436 5.11 4.91 7.09
CA GLY A 436 3.99 4.02 7.24
C GLY A 436 3.93 3.00 6.09
N TYR A 437 2.92 2.16 6.09
CA TYR A 437 2.77 1.13 5.06
C TYR A 437 1.30 0.68 4.96
N PRO A 438 0.95 -0.20 4.00
CA PRO A 438 -0.42 -0.67 3.83
C PRO A 438 -1.10 -1.09 5.14
N SER A 439 -2.24 -0.48 5.43
CA SER A 439 -3.04 -0.79 6.63
C SER A 439 -4.04 -1.93 6.42
N HIS A 440 -4.16 -2.40 5.18
CA HIS A 440 -4.97 -3.54 4.76
C HIS A 440 -4.25 -4.28 3.61
N GLU A 441 -4.84 -5.36 3.08
CA GLU A 441 -4.19 -6.18 2.04
C GLU A 441 -3.89 -5.44 0.72
N TRP A 442 -2.62 -5.44 0.32
CA TRP A 442 -2.18 -4.89 -0.96
C TRP A 442 -2.17 -5.96 -2.07
N THR A 443 -2.99 -5.78 -3.11
CA THR A 443 -3.16 -6.78 -4.19
C THR A 443 -2.94 -6.21 -5.59
N ARG A 444 -2.53 -7.10 -6.51
CA ARG A 444 -2.33 -6.83 -7.94
C ARG A 444 -2.86 -8.00 -8.79
N PRO A 445 -4.19 -8.22 -8.83
CA PRO A 445 -4.79 -9.44 -9.38
C PRO A 445 -4.38 -9.72 -10.83
N LEU A 446 -4.21 -8.71 -11.67
CA LEU A 446 -3.90 -8.91 -13.08
C LEU A 446 -2.41 -9.19 -13.33
N SER A 447 -1.54 -8.93 -12.36
CA SER A 447 -0.09 -9.15 -12.42
C SER A 447 0.46 -10.11 -11.35
N GLY A 448 -0.22 -11.24 -11.13
CA GLY A 448 0.26 -12.32 -10.27
C GLY A 448 -0.28 -12.30 -8.83
N TYR A 449 -1.18 -11.36 -8.53
CA TYR A 449 -1.83 -11.09 -7.23
C TYR A 449 -0.90 -10.52 -6.16
N VAL A 450 0.26 -11.13 -5.94
CA VAL A 450 1.25 -10.63 -4.98
C VAL A 450 2.16 -9.63 -5.70
N PRO A 451 2.30 -8.40 -5.20
CA PRO A 451 3.19 -7.41 -5.80
C PRO A 451 4.65 -7.91 -5.85
N ARG A 452 5.22 -7.96 -7.06
CA ARG A 452 6.60 -8.41 -7.29
C ARG A 452 7.59 -7.58 -6.47
N ASN A 453 8.53 -8.23 -5.77
CA ASN A 453 9.51 -7.63 -4.86
C ASN A 453 8.94 -6.98 -3.59
N PHE A 454 7.63 -7.05 -3.34
CA PHE A 454 7.00 -6.48 -2.15
C PHE A 454 6.13 -7.48 -1.36
N ALA A 455 6.30 -8.78 -1.57
CA ALA A 455 5.49 -9.82 -0.91
C ALA A 455 5.44 -9.70 0.64
N MET A 456 6.52 -9.21 1.27
CA MET A 456 6.54 -9.01 2.74
C MET A 456 5.66 -7.84 3.22
N TRP A 457 5.26 -6.94 2.33
CA TRP A 457 4.46 -5.74 2.60
C TRP A 457 2.97 -5.90 2.26
N THR A 458 2.60 -7.06 1.69
CA THR A 458 1.24 -7.36 1.25
C THR A 458 0.22 -7.32 2.39
N LEU A 459 0.61 -7.70 3.61
CA LEU A 459 -0.28 -7.78 4.77
C LEU A 459 0.20 -6.89 5.93
N PRO A 460 -0.73 -6.29 6.70
CA PRO A 460 -0.39 -5.59 7.94
C PRO A 460 0.14 -6.56 8.99
N LYS A 461 1.18 -6.13 9.72
CA LYS A 461 1.93 -6.88 10.73
C LYS A 461 2.35 -6.04 11.94
N GLY A 462 1.53 -5.07 12.30
CA GLY A 462 1.76 -4.15 13.42
C GLY A 462 2.64 -2.96 13.06
N PHE A 463 2.85 -2.10 14.03
CA PHE A 463 3.85 -1.05 14.02
C PHE A 463 5.24 -1.65 14.23
N PHE A 464 6.18 -1.40 13.32
CA PHE A 464 7.55 -1.90 13.44
C PHE A 464 8.60 -0.84 13.15
N LEU A 465 9.84 -1.11 13.56
CA LEU A 465 10.95 -0.19 13.45
C LEU A 465 12.06 -0.78 12.58
N ILE A 466 12.66 0.05 11.73
CA ILE A 466 13.87 -0.28 10.99
C ILE A 466 14.96 0.68 11.47
N ILE A 467 16.14 0.16 11.81
CA ILE A 467 17.32 0.98 12.05
C ILE A 467 18.37 0.67 10.99
N ARG A 468 18.83 1.73 10.34
CA ARG A 468 19.98 1.71 9.45
C ARG A 468 21.11 2.44 10.14
N HIS A 469 22.29 1.83 10.19
CA HIS A 469 23.43 2.41 10.88
C HIS A 469 24.73 2.18 10.12
N HIS A 470 25.73 3.04 10.34
CA HIS A 470 27.09 2.78 9.90
C HIS A 470 27.68 1.58 10.65
N ALA A 471 28.68 0.93 10.07
CA ALA A 471 29.25 -0.30 10.62
C ALA A 471 29.64 -0.20 12.11
N ASP A 472 30.22 0.93 12.53
CA ASP A 472 30.72 1.13 13.90
C ASP A 472 29.64 1.58 14.92
N TRP A 473 28.36 1.64 14.51
CA TRP A 473 27.25 2.18 15.31
C TRP A 473 26.26 1.13 15.82
N GLU A 474 26.58 -0.16 15.70
CA GLU A 474 25.68 -1.26 16.08
C GLU A 474 25.23 -1.17 17.55
N ARG A 475 26.14 -0.82 18.47
CA ARG A 475 25.82 -0.72 19.90
C ARG A 475 24.76 0.35 20.19
N GLN A 476 24.88 1.50 19.55
CA GLN A 476 23.98 2.64 19.68
C GLN A 476 22.65 2.31 19.02
N ALA A 477 22.67 1.60 17.90
CA ALA A 477 21.47 1.14 17.22
C ALA A 477 20.64 0.18 18.09
N GLU A 478 21.28 -0.82 18.68
CA GLU A 478 20.62 -1.77 19.59
C GLU A 478 20.08 -1.08 20.86
N ALA A 479 20.85 -0.14 21.44
CA ALA A 479 20.42 0.63 22.59
C ALA A 479 19.21 1.52 22.28
N LEU A 480 19.19 2.16 21.10
CA LEU A 480 18.08 2.99 20.67
C LEU A 480 16.82 2.16 20.44
N LEU A 481 16.91 1.03 19.72
CA LEU A 481 15.79 0.14 19.50
C LEU A 481 15.17 -0.36 20.81
N ASP A 482 16.00 -0.82 21.76
CA ASP A 482 15.51 -1.30 23.05
C ASP A 482 14.76 -0.21 23.83
N ARG A 483 15.34 0.99 23.94
CA ARG A 483 14.73 2.11 24.68
C ARG A 483 13.44 2.59 24.05
N VAL A 484 13.42 2.78 22.72
CA VAL A 484 12.23 3.23 21.99
C VAL A 484 11.12 2.20 22.07
N THR A 485 11.40 0.92 21.81
CA THR A 485 10.36 -0.13 21.86
C THR A 485 9.81 -0.35 23.27
N ARG A 486 10.61 -0.17 24.34
CA ARG A 486 10.09 -0.18 25.73
C ARG A 486 9.11 0.96 25.97
N HIS A 487 9.40 2.17 25.49
CA HIS A 487 8.48 3.30 25.60
C HIS A 487 7.19 3.05 24.83
N LEU A 488 7.30 2.59 23.58
CA LEU A 488 6.13 2.25 22.76
C LEU A 488 5.26 1.17 23.41
N GLY A 489 5.88 0.17 24.06
CA GLY A 489 5.16 -0.86 24.81
C GLY A 489 4.37 -0.33 26.02
N ALA A 490 4.70 0.88 26.51
CA ALA A 490 3.96 1.54 27.58
C ALA A 490 2.77 2.38 27.06
N ILE A 491 2.63 2.59 25.74
CA ILE A 491 1.49 3.30 25.15
C ILE A 491 0.25 2.39 25.21
N PRO A 492 -0.86 2.85 25.83
CA PRO A 492 -2.06 2.03 25.98
C PRO A 492 -2.56 1.48 24.64
N GLY A 493 -2.73 0.16 24.57
CA GLY A 493 -3.33 -0.54 23.42
C GLY A 493 -2.40 -0.78 22.23
N LEU A 494 -1.22 -0.15 22.15
CA LEU A 494 -0.32 -0.29 20.99
C LEU A 494 0.29 -1.70 20.90
N LEU A 495 0.70 -2.28 22.03
CA LEU A 495 1.22 -3.64 22.06
C LEU A 495 0.14 -4.67 21.68
N ASP A 496 -1.09 -4.51 22.19
CA ASP A 496 -2.22 -5.39 21.85
C ASP A 496 -2.61 -5.26 20.37
N TYR A 497 -2.52 -4.04 19.82
CA TYR A 497 -2.69 -3.81 18.39
C TYR A 497 -1.67 -4.60 17.55
N ASN A 498 -0.39 -4.50 17.90
CA ASN A 498 0.68 -5.25 17.25
C ASN A 498 0.47 -6.76 17.32
N ASN A 499 0.20 -7.28 18.52
CA ASN A 499 0.02 -8.71 18.74
C ASN A 499 -1.11 -9.29 17.89
N ARG A 500 -2.23 -8.56 17.75
CA ARG A 500 -3.36 -8.99 16.90
C ARG A 500 -2.98 -9.04 15.42
N GLN A 501 -2.28 -8.02 14.90
CA GLN A 501 -1.88 -8.02 13.50
C GLN A 501 -0.80 -9.08 13.19
N ILE A 502 0.19 -9.25 14.08
CA ILE A 502 1.23 -10.28 13.93
C ILE A 502 0.59 -11.69 13.92
N ALA A 503 -0.31 -11.98 14.86
CA ALA A 503 -0.98 -13.28 14.91
C ALA A 503 -1.79 -13.56 13.63
N LEU A 504 -2.50 -12.55 13.10
CA LEU A 504 -3.24 -12.71 11.85
C LEU A 504 -2.30 -12.87 10.64
N TYR A 505 -1.22 -12.08 10.59
CA TYR A 505 -0.18 -12.19 9.57
C TYR A 505 0.39 -13.62 9.52
N GLU A 506 0.76 -14.19 10.67
CA GLU A 506 1.38 -15.52 10.74
C GLU A 506 0.49 -16.64 10.20
N ILE A 507 -0.84 -16.50 10.35
CA ILE A 507 -1.83 -17.44 9.82
C ILE A 507 -1.90 -17.41 8.29
N HIS A 508 -1.67 -16.26 7.64
CA HIS A 508 -1.82 -16.13 6.18
C HIS A 508 -0.50 -16.07 5.41
N ALA A 509 0.56 -15.52 6.01
CA ALA A 509 1.85 -15.28 5.37
C ALA A 509 2.98 -16.20 5.87
N GLY A 510 2.87 -16.73 7.10
CA GLY A 510 3.98 -17.39 7.80
C GLY A 510 4.77 -16.42 8.67
N GLU A 511 6.02 -16.76 9.00
CA GLU A 511 6.86 -15.91 9.87
C GLU A 511 7.07 -14.50 9.27
N THR A 512 7.10 -13.48 10.13
CA THR A 512 7.22 -12.08 9.70
C THR A 512 8.57 -11.75 9.05
N GLY A 513 9.63 -12.50 9.39
CA GLY A 513 11.00 -12.21 8.98
C GLY A 513 11.69 -11.10 9.80
N PHE A 514 11.07 -10.64 10.90
CA PHE A 514 11.61 -9.58 11.77
C PHE A 514 12.00 -10.13 13.14
N ARG A 515 13.00 -9.51 13.78
CA ARG A 515 13.31 -9.76 15.19
C ARG A 515 12.29 -9.05 16.06
N ILE A 516 11.69 -9.74 17.03
CA ILE A 516 10.79 -9.10 17.99
C ILE A 516 11.61 -8.53 19.17
N ILE A 517 11.49 -7.22 19.42
CA ILE A 517 12.11 -6.52 20.55
C ILE A 517 11.00 -5.84 21.35
N ASN A 518 10.85 -6.21 22.63
CA ASN A 518 9.81 -5.67 23.52
C ASN A 518 8.38 -5.72 22.93
N GLY A 519 8.09 -6.70 22.05
CA GLY A 519 6.79 -6.88 21.40
C GLY A 519 6.61 -6.17 20.05
N PHE A 520 7.66 -5.52 19.53
CA PHE A 520 7.65 -4.84 18.24
C PHE A 520 8.56 -5.55 17.24
N PRO A 521 8.12 -5.77 15.99
CA PRO A 521 9.03 -6.21 14.94
C PRO A 521 10.10 -5.14 14.70
N CYS A 522 11.34 -5.58 14.53
CA CYS A 522 12.50 -4.72 14.35
C CYS A 522 13.44 -5.31 13.30
N LEU A 523 13.98 -4.45 12.43
CA LEU A 523 15.04 -4.76 11.49
C LEU A 523 16.24 -3.85 11.75
N SER A 524 17.42 -4.43 11.91
CA SER A 524 18.68 -3.68 12.02
C SER A 524 19.58 -4.07 10.85
N SER A 525 20.18 -3.08 10.20
CA SER A 525 21.04 -3.30 9.04
C SER A 525 22.12 -2.23 8.91
N VAL A 526 23.29 -2.64 8.44
CA VAL A 526 24.38 -1.72 8.09
C VAL A 526 24.08 -1.04 6.76
N ASP A 527 24.16 0.28 6.72
CA ASP A 527 24.01 1.10 5.50
C ASP A 527 24.90 2.35 5.56
N ASP A 528 26.12 2.24 5.04
CA ASP A 528 27.11 3.33 5.02
C ASP A 528 26.83 4.39 3.93
N ARG A 529 25.77 4.23 3.14
CA ARG A 529 25.41 5.21 2.09
C ARG A 529 24.87 6.50 2.67
N HIS A 530 24.27 6.44 3.85
CA HIS A 530 23.65 7.60 4.49
C HIS A 530 24.73 8.51 5.07
N THR A 531 24.57 9.82 4.92
CA THR A 531 25.50 10.77 5.52
C THR A 531 25.30 10.88 7.02
N VAL A 532 24.10 10.62 7.53
CA VAL A 532 23.80 10.54 8.98
C VAL A 532 24.09 9.10 9.45
N PRO A 533 24.95 8.90 10.48
CA PRO A 533 25.37 7.57 10.91
C PRO A 533 24.27 6.65 11.41
N MET A 534 23.18 7.19 11.97
CA MET A 534 22.01 6.41 12.34
C MET A 534 20.73 6.98 11.77
N THR A 535 19.91 6.11 11.19
CA THR A 535 18.54 6.43 10.74
C THR A 535 17.56 5.45 11.38
N LEU A 536 16.69 5.95 12.26
CA LEU A 536 15.53 5.22 12.77
C LEU A 536 14.34 5.50 11.85
N ILE A 537 13.77 4.44 11.29
CA ILE A 537 12.63 4.47 10.37
C ILE A 537 11.47 3.76 11.06
N THR A 538 10.30 4.39 11.04
CA THR A 538 9.07 3.85 11.64
C THR A 538 8.16 3.30 10.56
N GLU A 539 7.46 2.19 10.77
CA GLU A 539 6.56 1.62 9.75
C GLU A 539 5.21 1.33 10.41
N TYR A 540 4.33 2.34 10.43
CA TYR A 540 2.98 2.23 10.98
C TYR A 540 1.96 1.89 9.86
N PRO A 541 1.05 0.92 10.06
CA PRO A 541 0.01 0.60 9.07
C PRO A 541 -1.02 1.76 8.96
N ASP A 542 -0.80 2.73 8.06
CA ASP A 542 -1.53 4.00 8.05
C ASP A 542 -2.07 4.51 6.71
N GLU A 543 -1.76 3.86 5.58
CA GLU A 543 -2.04 4.43 4.26
C GLU A 543 -3.53 4.73 4.02
N THR A 544 -4.44 4.07 4.74
CA THR A 544 -5.90 4.18 4.53
C THR A 544 -6.73 4.48 5.77
N ILE A 545 -6.08 4.81 6.90
CA ILE A 545 -6.74 4.94 8.21
C ILE A 545 -7.25 6.37 8.48
N TYR A 546 -8.37 6.48 9.20
CA TYR A 546 -9.03 7.74 9.55
C TYR A 546 -9.54 7.71 11.00
N GLY A 547 -10.05 8.83 11.50
CA GLY A 547 -10.69 8.92 12.81
C GLY A 547 -9.74 8.58 13.96
N ASN A 548 -10.20 7.73 14.87
CA ASN A 548 -9.42 7.35 16.06
C ASN A 548 -8.18 6.53 15.72
N ASP A 549 -8.22 5.72 14.65
CA ASP A 549 -7.06 4.93 14.23
C ASP A 549 -5.96 5.85 13.70
N PHE A 550 -6.32 6.89 12.95
CA PHE A 550 -5.38 7.94 12.53
C PHE A 550 -4.79 8.71 13.71
N ILE A 551 -5.62 9.05 14.72
CA ILE A 551 -5.15 9.70 15.96
C ILE A 551 -4.17 8.82 16.73
N THR A 552 -4.46 7.53 16.81
CA THR A 552 -3.59 6.53 17.44
C THR A 552 -2.26 6.43 16.70
N GLY A 553 -2.30 6.34 15.37
CA GLY A 553 -1.12 6.28 14.52
C GLY A 553 -0.22 7.50 14.69
N HIS A 554 -0.76 8.71 14.53
CA HIS A 554 0.06 9.92 14.69
C HIS A 554 0.46 10.19 16.16
N THR A 555 -0.12 9.48 17.13
CA THR A 555 0.35 9.46 18.53
C THR A 555 1.53 8.52 18.72
N ALA A 556 1.48 7.30 18.18
CA ALA A 556 2.62 6.39 18.18
C ALA A 556 3.85 7.02 17.48
N GLN A 557 3.63 7.70 16.34
CA GLN A 557 4.67 8.42 15.61
C GLN A 557 5.29 9.56 16.44
N MET A 558 4.45 10.38 17.09
CA MET A 558 4.92 11.45 17.97
C MET A 558 5.75 10.91 19.13
N GLU A 559 5.23 9.89 19.83
CA GLU A 559 5.91 9.26 20.96
C GLU A 559 7.22 8.58 20.55
N THR A 560 7.30 8.03 19.33
CA THR A 560 8.55 7.49 18.79
C THR A 560 9.62 8.56 18.68
N VAL A 561 9.29 9.74 18.14
CA VAL A 561 10.24 10.87 18.04
C VAL A 561 10.71 11.32 19.42
N LEU A 562 9.79 11.50 20.36
CA LEU A 562 10.12 11.96 21.73
C LEU A 562 11.01 10.95 22.45
N SER A 563 10.67 9.66 22.37
CA SER A 563 11.45 8.59 22.98
C SER A 563 12.82 8.44 22.34
N ALA A 564 12.90 8.53 21.02
CA ALA A 564 14.16 8.48 20.30
C ALA A 564 15.05 9.67 20.66
N TYR A 565 14.48 10.87 20.77
CA TYR A 565 15.19 12.07 21.21
C TYR A 565 15.77 11.90 22.62
N ASP A 566 14.96 11.47 23.59
CA ASP A 566 15.36 11.28 24.98
C ASP A 566 16.43 10.18 25.11
N ALA A 567 16.23 9.04 24.43
CA ALA A 567 17.20 7.95 24.40
C ALA A 567 18.54 8.39 23.80
N TRP A 568 18.51 9.26 22.78
CA TRP A 568 19.72 9.74 22.10
C TRP A 568 20.61 10.58 23.01
N GLN A 569 20.01 11.43 23.86
CA GLN A 569 20.78 12.22 24.82
C GLN A 569 21.55 11.31 25.79
N GLU A 570 20.94 10.21 26.25
CA GLU A 570 21.59 9.28 27.15
C GLU A 570 22.68 8.44 26.47
N ILE A 571 22.43 7.98 25.24
CA ILE A 571 23.37 7.15 24.48
C ILE A 571 24.69 7.89 24.26
N LEU A 572 24.64 9.17 23.87
CA LEU A 572 25.84 9.96 23.60
C LEU A 572 26.53 10.46 24.88
N VAL A 573 25.79 10.73 25.96
CA VAL A 573 26.40 11.08 27.27
C VAL A 573 27.19 9.90 27.85
N GLY A 574 26.74 8.67 27.63
CA GLY A 574 27.43 7.44 28.08
C GLY A 574 28.76 7.13 27.38
N GLU A 575 29.16 7.89 26.36
CA GLU A 575 30.46 7.75 25.67
C GLU A 575 31.52 8.77 26.14
N VAL A 576 31.11 9.80 26.87
CA VAL A 576 32.00 10.87 27.36
C VAL A 576 32.43 10.66 28.82
N ALA A 577 31.88 9.65 29.50
CA ALA A 577 32.24 9.21 30.85
C ALA A 577 33.00 7.88 30.81
#